data_AF-A0A3B1JG22-F1
#
_entry.id   AF-A0A3B1JG22-F1
#
_cell.length_a   1.000
_cell.length_b   1.000
_cell.length_c   1.000
_cell.angle_alpha   90.00
_cell.angle_beta   90.00
_cell.angle_gamma   90.00
#
_symmetry.space_group_name_H-M   'P 1'
#
loop_
_entity.id
_entity.type
_entity.pdbx_description
1 polymer ?
#
loop_
_entity_poly.entity_id
_entity_poly.type
_entity_poly.pdbx_seq_one_letter_code
_entity_poly.pdbx_strand_id
1 'polypeptide(L)'
;FAGVRAKDESLRIVLVGKTGVGKSATGNTILNKDAFKKAASSMSVTKVCLKASNVVDGKKIEVVDTPGWCDTQLAEAEIVEEAVKCIDMSSPGPHVFLLVLQIGRFTDEEKTTVRKIQDVFGEGASKYMMVLFTKGDDLEGQPMFDYLKDADNDLKNIVFNSCEGRYHVFNNREKNSSQVSELLQKIQDMVTENGGGCYTNAEMQNKIQEKAFKAMMEKEKRSQMINSAADTLSLFASIFYCAALCTLLCCTMVIIFTVPHIFIWPIL
;
A
#
# COMPACT_ATOMS: atom_id res chain seq x y z
N PHE A 1 -41.93 -18.05 19.84
CA PHE A 1 -41.17 -16.88 19.35
C PHE A 1 -39.77 -17.36 19.00
N ALA A 2 -39.57 -17.71 17.73
CA ALA A 2 -38.28 -18.20 17.23
C ALA A 2 -37.32 -17.01 17.08
N GLY A 3 -36.13 -17.16 17.64
CA GLY A 3 -35.11 -16.13 17.65
C GLY A 3 -34.71 -15.69 16.24
N VAL A 4 -34.70 -14.39 16.04
CA VAL A 4 -33.96 -13.75 14.96
C VAL A 4 -32.49 -14.10 15.20
N ARG A 5 -31.95 -15.09 14.48
CA ARG A 5 -30.51 -15.28 14.38
C ARG A 5 -29.93 -13.95 13.90
N ALA A 6 -29.10 -13.31 14.73
CA ALA A 6 -28.25 -12.23 14.25
C ALA A 6 -27.54 -12.74 13.00
N LYS A 7 -27.68 -11.98 11.90
CA LYS A 7 -26.97 -12.25 10.64
C LYS A 7 -25.49 -12.36 11.02
N ASP A 8 -24.91 -13.55 10.85
CA ASP A 8 -23.53 -13.86 11.19
C ASP A 8 -22.61 -13.11 10.21
N GLU A 9 -22.46 -11.80 10.44
CA GLU A 9 -21.67 -10.91 9.60
C GLU A 9 -20.20 -11.05 9.98
N SER A 10 -19.36 -11.25 8.96
CA SER A 10 -17.92 -11.34 9.14
C SER A 10 -17.35 -10.06 9.75
N LEU A 11 -16.41 -10.18 10.69
CA LEU A 11 -15.59 -9.05 11.10
C LEU A 11 -14.57 -8.76 10.00
N ARG A 12 -14.48 -7.50 9.57
CA ARG A 12 -13.66 -7.08 8.42
C ARG A 12 -12.58 -6.12 8.89
N ILE A 13 -11.34 -6.53 8.78
CA ILE A 13 -10.16 -5.85 9.30
C ILE A 13 -9.29 -5.45 8.10
N VAL A 14 -8.88 -4.18 8.04
CA VAL A 14 -7.91 -3.70 7.04
C VAL A 14 -6.63 -3.31 7.77
N LEU A 15 -5.48 -3.83 7.33
CA LEU A 15 -4.18 -3.53 7.91
C LEU A 15 -3.50 -2.42 7.11
N VAL A 16 -3.18 -1.30 7.74
CA VAL A 16 -2.51 -0.15 7.09
C VAL A 16 -1.23 0.23 7.83
N GLY A 17 -0.27 0.83 7.14
CA GLY A 17 1.01 1.22 7.71
C GLY A 17 2.18 1.09 6.74
N LYS A 18 3.38 1.46 7.20
CA LYS A 18 4.62 1.46 6.41
C LYS A 18 5.02 0.04 5.96
N THR A 19 5.89 -0.08 4.96
CA THR A 19 6.53 -1.36 4.62
C THR A 19 7.40 -1.84 5.78
N GLY A 20 7.42 -3.15 6.03
CA GLY A 20 8.32 -3.78 7.01
C GLY A 20 7.85 -3.81 8.47
N VAL A 21 6.78 -3.09 8.82
CA VAL A 21 6.22 -3.05 10.19
C VAL A 21 5.44 -4.31 10.60
N GLY A 22 5.42 -5.35 9.77
CA GLY A 22 4.82 -6.63 10.12
C GLY A 22 3.32 -6.81 9.84
N LYS A 23 2.72 -6.03 8.92
CA LYS A 23 1.29 -6.18 8.54
C LYS A 23 0.90 -7.61 8.16
N SER A 24 1.58 -8.21 7.18
CA SER A 24 1.32 -9.60 6.78
C SER A 24 1.54 -10.59 7.92
N ALA A 25 2.49 -10.30 8.82
CA ALA A 25 2.73 -11.14 9.99
C ALA A 25 1.55 -11.10 10.96
N THR A 26 1.07 -9.90 11.26
CA THR A 26 -0.15 -9.63 12.03
C THR A 26 -1.36 -10.30 11.42
N GLY A 27 -1.57 -10.20 10.10
CA GLY A 27 -2.71 -10.81 9.44
C GLY A 27 -2.76 -12.34 9.62
N ASN A 28 -1.60 -13.00 9.56
CA ASN A 28 -1.52 -14.44 9.83
C ASN A 28 -1.79 -14.77 11.31
N THR A 29 -1.30 -13.93 12.23
CA THR A 29 -1.56 -14.09 13.68
C THR A 29 -3.06 -13.97 13.96
N ILE A 30 -3.72 -12.92 13.45
CA ILE A 30 -5.17 -12.71 13.59
C ILE A 30 -5.95 -13.88 13.02
N LEU A 31 -5.58 -14.35 11.84
CA LEU A 31 -6.29 -15.45 11.17
C LEU A 31 -5.91 -16.84 11.70
N ASN A 32 -4.96 -16.94 12.64
CA ASN A 32 -4.39 -18.19 13.12
C ASN A 32 -4.00 -19.16 11.98
N LYS A 33 -3.44 -18.63 10.89
CA LYS A 33 -3.00 -19.39 9.71
C LYS A 33 -2.01 -18.61 8.85
N ASP A 34 -1.20 -19.30 8.07
CA ASP A 34 -0.27 -18.67 7.12
C ASP A 34 -0.95 -18.28 5.80
N ALA A 35 -1.73 -17.19 5.84
CA ALA A 35 -2.48 -16.68 4.70
C ALA A 35 -1.67 -15.76 3.78
N PHE A 36 -0.80 -14.94 4.36
CA PHE A 36 0.01 -13.93 3.69
C PHE A 36 1.48 -14.34 3.74
N LYS A 37 2.21 -14.09 2.65
CA LYS A 37 3.65 -14.38 2.58
C LYS A 37 4.41 -13.42 3.50
N LYS A 38 5.06 -13.95 4.54
CA LYS A 38 6.02 -13.22 5.37
C LYS A 38 7.42 -13.46 4.80
N ALA A 39 8.14 -12.42 4.37
CA ALA A 39 9.55 -12.56 4.00
C ALA A 39 10.36 -11.42 4.60
N ALA A 40 11.50 -11.75 5.22
CA ALA A 40 12.52 -10.77 5.56
C ALA A 40 13.24 -10.38 4.25
N SER A 41 12.69 -9.39 3.55
CA SER A 41 13.26 -8.83 2.33
C SER A 41 13.45 -7.34 2.51
N SER A 42 14.51 -6.79 1.91
CA SER A 42 14.72 -5.35 1.79
C SER A 42 13.73 -4.69 0.81
N MET A 43 12.96 -5.49 0.08
CA MET A 43 11.93 -5.03 -0.86
C MET A 43 10.53 -5.38 -0.35
N SER A 44 9.54 -4.54 -0.67
CA SER A 44 8.14 -4.86 -0.37
C SER A 44 7.71 -6.14 -1.07
N VAL A 45 7.33 -7.14 -0.27
CA VAL A 45 6.82 -8.43 -0.75
C VAL A 45 5.37 -8.31 -1.21
N THR A 46 4.58 -7.47 -0.52
CA THR A 46 3.17 -7.22 -0.83
C THR A 46 3.06 -6.00 -1.74
N LYS A 47 2.82 -6.23 -3.03
CA LYS A 47 2.66 -5.19 -4.05
C LYS A 47 1.20 -4.83 -4.35
N VAL A 48 0.26 -5.62 -3.86
CA VAL A 48 -1.19 -5.46 -4.08
C VAL A 48 -1.94 -5.81 -2.80
N CYS A 49 -3.13 -5.24 -2.61
CA CYS A 49 -4.03 -5.67 -1.54
C CYS A 49 -4.38 -7.16 -1.66
N LEU A 50 -4.30 -7.90 -0.54
CA LEU A 50 -4.65 -9.31 -0.45
C LEU A 50 -5.69 -9.53 0.64
N LYS A 51 -6.76 -10.28 0.34
CA LYS A 51 -7.80 -10.66 1.30
C LYS A 51 -7.67 -12.13 1.68
N ALA A 52 -7.75 -12.43 2.97
CA ALA A 52 -7.90 -13.78 3.47
C ALA A 52 -8.89 -13.83 4.64
N SER A 53 -9.42 -15.02 4.92
CA SER A 53 -10.42 -15.21 5.98
C SER A 53 -10.24 -16.51 6.74
N ASN A 54 -10.64 -16.55 8.00
CA ASN A 54 -10.70 -17.76 8.80
C ASN A 54 -11.79 -17.63 9.87
N VAL A 55 -12.21 -18.75 10.47
CA VAL A 55 -13.05 -18.73 11.67
C VAL A 55 -12.12 -18.76 12.89
N VAL A 56 -12.22 -17.75 13.75
CA VAL A 56 -11.43 -17.58 14.98
C VAL A 56 -12.39 -17.26 16.10
N ASP A 57 -12.28 -17.97 17.22
CA ASP A 57 -13.20 -17.86 18.37
C ASP A 57 -14.69 -17.94 17.97
N GLY A 58 -14.98 -18.80 16.99
CA GLY A 58 -16.34 -19.00 16.46
C GLY A 58 -16.86 -17.89 15.55
N LYS A 59 -16.09 -16.83 15.29
CA LYS A 59 -16.47 -15.71 14.41
C LYS A 59 -15.72 -15.78 13.09
N LYS A 60 -16.41 -15.49 11.98
CA LYS A 60 -15.74 -15.33 10.67
C LYS A 60 -14.98 -14.01 10.63
N ILE A 61 -13.66 -14.10 10.51
CA ILE A 61 -12.76 -12.94 10.41
C ILE A 61 -12.24 -12.84 8.97
N GLU A 62 -12.28 -11.65 8.41
CA GLU A 62 -11.70 -11.30 7.11
C GLU A 62 -10.64 -10.22 7.31
N VAL A 63 -9.44 -10.47 6.82
CA VAL A 63 -8.30 -9.54 6.91
C VAL A 63 -7.88 -9.15 5.50
N VAL A 64 -7.75 -7.86 5.25
CA VAL A 64 -7.13 -7.29 4.06
C VAL A 64 -5.75 -6.76 4.43
N ASP A 65 -4.71 -7.40 3.90
CA ASP A 65 -3.32 -6.94 3.99
C ASP A 65 -3.04 -5.98 2.83
N THR A 66 -2.61 -4.76 3.13
CA THR A 66 -2.30 -3.75 2.10
C THR A 66 -0.79 -3.65 1.84
N PRO A 67 -0.37 -3.14 0.67
CA PRO A 67 1.00 -2.69 0.44
C PRO A 67 1.43 -1.64 1.49
N GLY A 68 2.72 -1.36 1.60
CA GLY A 68 3.19 -0.27 2.45
C GLY A 68 2.98 1.10 1.80
N TRP A 69 2.30 2.00 2.48
CA TRP A 69 1.88 3.29 1.90
C TRP A 69 2.98 4.37 1.87
N CYS A 70 4.13 4.08 2.46
CA CYS A 70 5.33 4.90 2.34
C CYS A 70 6.48 4.20 1.61
N ASP A 71 6.17 3.19 0.79
CA ASP A 71 7.18 2.70 -0.15
C ASP A 71 7.57 3.86 -1.07
N THR A 72 8.85 4.23 -1.10
CA THR A 72 9.37 5.35 -1.92
C THR A 72 9.19 5.10 -3.41
N GLN A 73 8.76 3.89 -3.79
CA GLN A 73 8.41 3.50 -5.15
C GLN A 73 6.95 3.84 -5.52
N LEU A 74 6.06 4.09 -4.55
CA LEU A 74 4.64 4.33 -4.82
C LEU A 74 4.33 5.82 -4.91
N ALA A 75 3.73 6.23 -6.03
CA ALA A 75 3.17 7.56 -6.18
C ALA A 75 1.92 7.73 -5.31
N GLU A 76 1.57 8.97 -4.94
CA GLU A 76 0.35 9.28 -4.16
C GLU A 76 -0.92 8.71 -4.83
N ALA A 77 -0.97 8.77 -6.16
CA ALA A 77 -1.97 8.13 -7.00
C ALA A 77 -2.17 6.63 -6.70
N GLU A 78 -1.07 5.89 -6.51
CA GLU A 78 -1.11 4.44 -6.27
C GLU A 78 -1.56 4.13 -4.84
N ILE A 79 -1.21 4.99 -3.87
CA ILE A 79 -1.70 4.87 -2.49
C ILE A 79 -3.23 5.04 -2.45
N VAL A 80 -3.75 6.05 -3.15
CA VAL A 80 -5.20 6.25 -3.28
C VAL A 80 -5.84 5.05 -3.95
N GLU A 81 -5.28 4.55 -5.04
CA GLU A 81 -5.80 3.38 -5.77
C GLU A 81 -5.90 2.14 -4.87
N GLU A 82 -4.85 1.85 -4.10
CA GLU A 82 -4.86 0.72 -3.16
C GLU A 82 -5.83 0.95 -1.99
N ALA A 83 -6.04 2.19 -1.56
CA ALA A 83 -7.06 2.51 -0.58
C ALA A 83 -8.49 2.27 -1.11
N VAL A 84 -8.76 2.57 -2.39
CA VAL A 84 -10.03 2.21 -3.05
C VAL A 84 -10.22 0.70 -2.97
N LYS A 85 -9.19 -0.05 -3.41
CA LYS A 85 -9.25 -1.51 -3.50
C LYS A 85 -9.46 -2.16 -2.15
N CYS A 86 -8.79 -1.68 -1.09
CA CYS A 86 -8.94 -2.28 0.23
C CYS A 86 -10.35 -2.04 0.81
N ILE A 87 -10.96 -0.88 0.55
CA ILE A 87 -12.35 -0.59 0.92
C ILE A 87 -13.31 -1.48 0.13
N ASP A 88 -13.11 -1.62 -1.18
CA ASP A 88 -13.94 -2.48 -2.02
C ASP A 88 -13.87 -3.96 -1.58
N MET A 89 -12.66 -4.48 -1.32
CA MET A 89 -12.45 -5.82 -0.78
C MET A 89 -13.08 -6.05 0.60
N SER A 90 -13.35 -4.98 1.33
CA SER A 90 -13.99 -5.00 2.65
C SER A 90 -15.46 -4.58 2.64
N SER A 91 -16.12 -4.57 1.47
CA SER A 91 -17.55 -4.29 1.31
C SER A 91 -18.45 -5.05 2.31
N PRO A 92 -19.45 -4.39 2.93
CA PRO A 92 -19.91 -3.01 2.71
C PRO A 92 -18.97 -1.92 3.27
N GLY A 93 -17.94 -2.31 4.01
CA GLY A 93 -16.94 -1.43 4.60
C GLY A 93 -16.19 -2.13 5.74
N PRO A 94 -14.97 -1.71 6.08
CA PRO A 94 -14.23 -2.32 7.16
C PRO A 94 -14.84 -1.98 8.52
N HIS A 95 -14.80 -2.93 9.44
CA HIS A 95 -15.17 -2.69 10.84
C HIS A 95 -14.05 -1.99 11.60
N VAL A 96 -12.80 -2.24 11.20
CA VAL A 96 -11.62 -1.60 11.78
C VAL A 96 -10.50 -1.47 10.75
N PHE A 97 -9.83 -0.33 10.80
CA PHE A 97 -8.50 -0.12 10.23
C PHE A 97 -7.47 -0.25 11.35
N LEU A 98 -6.63 -1.28 11.27
CA LEU A 98 -5.50 -1.45 12.18
C LEU A 98 -4.29 -0.72 11.62
N LEU A 99 -3.93 0.39 12.25
CA LEU A 99 -2.70 1.12 11.95
C LEU A 99 -1.53 0.38 12.60
N VAL A 100 -0.80 -0.39 11.82
CA VAL A 100 0.30 -1.22 12.29
C VAL A 100 1.57 -0.38 12.41
N LEU A 101 2.07 -0.28 13.64
CA LEU A 101 3.33 0.36 13.98
C LEU A 101 4.25 -0.66 14.67
N GLN A 102 5.55 -0.39 14.71
CA GLN A 102 6.50 -1.22 15.44
C GLN A 102 6.87 -0.54 16.76
N ILE A 103 7.05 -1.31 17.83
CA ILE A 103 7.75 -0.81 19.02
C ILE A 103 9.16 -0.35 18.63
N GLY A 104 9.59 0.76 19.23
CA GLY A 104 10.88 1.39 19.00
C GLY A 104 10.77 2.86 18.55
N ARG A 105 11.66 3.27 17.65
CA ARG A 105 11.72 4.65 17.16
C ARG A 105 10.59 4.94 16.17
N PHE A 106 9.87 6.03 16.42
CA PHE A 106 8.87 6.57 15.48
C PHE A 106 9.52 7.52 14.48
N THR A 107 9.65 7.06 13.25
CA THR A 107 10.43 7.71 12.18
C THR A 107 9.60 8.71 11.38
N ASP A 108 10.25 9.66 10.70
CA ASP A 108 9.57 10.62 9.82
C ASP A 108 8.80 9.95 8.67
N GLU A 109 9.25 8.78 8.23
CA GLU A 109 8.56 7.97 7.24
C GLU A 109 7.24 7.41 7.79
N GLU A 110 7.22 6.96 9.04
CA GLU A 110 6.01 6.53 9.72
C GLU A 110 5.06 7.72 9.95
N LYS A 111 5.57 8.86 10.41
CA LYS A 111 4.79 10.11 10.55
C LYS A 111 4.10 10.47 9.23
N THR A 112 4.84 10.42 8.12
CA THR A 112 4.32 10.68 6.78
C THR A 112 3.28 9.65 6.37
N THR A 113 3.50 8.37 6.70
CA THR A 113 2.55 7.29 6.40
C THR A 113 1.21 7.55 7.08
N VAL A 114 1.23 7.90 8.37
CA VAL A 114 0.00 8.11 9.14
C VAL A 114 -0.78 9.31 8.63
N ARG A 115 -0.10 10.42 8.31
CA ARG A 115 -0.77 11.59 7.71
C ARG A 115 -1.47 11.23 6.40
N LYS A 116 -0.79 10.51 5.49
CA LYS A 116 -1.40 10.04 4.24
C LYS A 116 -2.62 9.14 4.49
N ILE A 117 -2.54 8.23 5.47
CA ILE A 117 -3.67 7.38 5.87
C ILE A 117 -4.86 8.24 6.29
N GLN A 118 -4.63 9.26 7.12
CA GLN A 118 -5.67 10.18 7.57
C GLN A 118 -6.24 11.04 6.43
N ASP A 119 -5.40 11.55 5.54
CA ASP A 119 -5.80 12.36 4.38
C ASP A 119 -6.60 11.56 3.35
N VAL A 120 -6.27 10.27 3.22
CA VAL A 120 -7.04 9.34 2.41
C VAL A 120 -8.36 9.08 3.09
N PHE A 121 -8.36 8.48 4.30
CA PHE A 121 -9.53 7.97 5.03
C PHE A 121 -10.50 9.03 5.60
N GLY A 122 -10.03 10.27 5.72
CA GLY A 122 -10.79 11.39 6.27
C GLY A 122 -11.03 11.28 7.77
N GLU A 123 -11.48 12.38 8.38
CA GLU A 123 -11.65 12.49 9.84
C GLU A 123 -12.64 11.47 10.42
N GLY A 124 -13.65 11.05 9.63
CA GLY A 124 -14.62 10.05 10.06
C GLY A 124 -14.04 8.65 10.26
N ALA A 125 -12.87 8.36 9.69
CA ALA A 125 -12.22 7.05 9.83
C ALA A 125 -11.58 6.85 11.21
N SER A 126 -11.25 7.94 11.92
CA SER A 126 -10.69 7.90 13.27
C SER A 126 -11.49 6.98 14.20
N LYS A 127 -12.83 7.03 14.12
CA LYS A 127 -13.78 6.19 14.88
C LYS A 127 -13.60 4.68 14.64
N TYR A 128 -13.10 4.31 13.47
CA TYR A 128 -12.88 2.93 13.06
C TYR A 128 -11.39 2.59 13.02
N MET A 129 -10.52 3.42 13.60
CA MET A 129 -9.08 3.20 13.65
C MET A 129 -8.62 2.77 15.03
N MET A 130 -7.67 1.84 15.05
CA MET A 130 -6.97 1.39 16.25
C MET A 130 -5.49 1.18 15.91
N VAL A 131 -4.60 1.59 16.81
CA VAL A 131 -3.17 1.35 16.64
C VAL A 131 -2.83 -0.08 17.06
N LEU A 132 -2.10 -0.81 16.23
CA LEU A 132 -1.56 -2.11 16.58
C LEU A 132 -0.03 -2.03 16.59
N PHE A 133 0.56 -2.17 17.76
CA PHE A 133 2.02 -2.24 17.90
C PHE A 133 2.51 -3.67 17.71
N THR A 134 3.55 -3.84 16.90
CA THR A 134 4.25 -5.12 16.69
C THR A 134 5.59 -5.10 17.40
N LYS A 135 6.18 -6.30 17.58
CA LYS A 135 7.38 -6.52 18.39
C LYS A 135 7.17 -6.11 19.85
N GLY A 136 6.05 -6.55 20.44
CA GLY A 136 5.78 -6.32 21.86
C GLY A 136 6.87 -6.86 22.80
N ASP A 137 7.69 -7.81 22.34
CA ASP A 137 8.88 -8.29 23.04
C ASP A 137 9.94 -7.20 23.25
N ASP A 138 10.01 -6.18 22.37
CA ASP A 138 10.92 -5.05 22.50
C ASP A 138 10.53 -4.09 23.65
N LEU A 139 9.38 -4.32 24.33
CA LEU A 139 9.03 -3.60 25.56
C LEU A 139 9.75 -4.14 26.79
N GLU A 140 10.35 -5.34 26.74
CA GLU A 140 11.09 -5.95 27.85
C GLU A 140 10.33 -5.98 29.19
N GLY A 141 9.00 -6.15 29.14
CA GLY A 141 8.12 -6.16 30.32
C GLY A 141 7.65 -4.77 30.78
N GLN A 142 8.08 -3.69 30.13
CA GLN A 142 7.56 -2.35 30.36
C GLN A 142 6.06 -2.29 29.98
N PRO A 143 5.19 -1.75 30.86
CA PRO A 143 3.80 -1.49 30.50
C PRO A 143 3.70 -0.55 29.30
N MET A 144 2.81 -0.87 28.35
CA MET A 144 2.62 -0.04 27.15
C MET A 144 2.25 1.41 27.46
N PHE A 145 1.54 1.64 28.56
CA PHE A 145 1.21 2.99 29.03
C PHE A 145 2.46 3.82 29.32
N ASP A 146 3.47 3.24 29.97
CA ASP A 146 4.72 3.93 30.27
C ASP A 146 5.53 4.19 29.00
N TYR A 147 5.52 3.25 28.04
CA TYR A 147 6.15 3.47 26.73
C TYR A 147 5.53 4.67 26.00
N LEU A 148 4.20 4.78 26.01
CA LEU A 148 3.49 5.90 25.37
C LEU A 148 3.67 7.22 26.10
N LYS A 149 3.86 7.21 27.43
CA LYS A 149 4.08 8.43 28.21
C LYS A 149 5.33 9.18 27.75
N ASP A 150 6.40 8.44 27.51
CA ASP A 150 7.71 8.98 27.12
C ASP A 150 7.91 9.01 25.59
N ALA A 151 6.88 8.65 24.82
CA ALA A 151 6.92 8.63 23.37
C ALA A 151 6.94 10.03 22.73
N ASP A 152 7.33 10.06 21.45
CA ASP A 152 7.25 11.21 20.56
C ASP A 152 5.82 11.80 20.54
N ASN A 153 5.73 13.13 20.49
CA ASN A 153 4.45 13.84 20.56
C ASN A 153 3.52 13.50 19.39
N ASP A 154 4.06 13.23 18.19
CA ASP A 154 3.25 12.82 17.05
C ASP A 154 2.66 11.43 17.29
N LEU A 155 3.44 10.50 17.84
CA LEU A 155 2.93 9.16 18.18
C LEU A 155 1.82 9.25 19.23
N LYS A 156 2.00 10.06 20.29
CA LYS A 156 0.97 10.31 21.29
C LYS A 156 -0.29 10.92 20.67
N ASN A 157 -0.14 11.90 19.79
CA ASN A 157 -1.27 12.52 19.09
C ASN A 157 -2.04 11.51 18.23
N ILE A 158 -1.34 10.60 17.55
CA ILE A 158 -1.97 9.54 16.76
C ILE A 158 -2.74 8.58 17.65
N VAL A 159 -2.13 8.08 18.72
CA VAL A 159 -2.76 7.10 19.61
C VAL A 159 -3.93 7.72 20.36
N PHE A 160 -3.73 8.85 21.04
CA PHE A 160 -4.72 9.40 21.96
C PHE A 160 -5.79 10.26 21.28
N ASN A 161 -5.44 10.99 20.23
CA ASN A 161 -6.39 11.88 19.56
C ASN A 161 -6.96 11.26 18.28
N SER A 162 -6.10 10.73 17.41
CA SER A 162 -6.56 10.21 16.11
C SER A 162 -7.20 8.83 16.20
N CYS A 163 -6.77 8.01 17.15
CA CYS A 163 -7.35 6.68 17.40
C CYS A 163 -8.13 6.63 18.72
N GLU A 164 -8.44 7.78 19.33
CA GLU A 164 -9.25 7.89 20.56
C GLU A 164 -8.74 7.01 21.72
N GLY A 165 -7.42 6.84 21.83
CA GLY A 165 -6.77 6.01 22.84
C GLY A 165 -6.83 4.51 22.56
N ARG A 166 -7.37 4.08 21.41
CA ARG A 166 -7.46 2.66 21.03
C ARG A 166 -6.11 2.14 20.55
N TYR A 167 -5.54 1.22 21.31
CA TYR A 167 -4.37 0.46 20.89
C TYR A 167 -4.36 -0.98 21.39
N HIS A 168 -3.55 -1.81 20.72
CA HIS A 168 -3.25 -3.18 21.12
C HIS A 168 -1.79 -3.52 20.77
N VAL A 169 -1.19 -4.50 21.45
CA VAL A 169 0.23 -4.88 21.29
C VAL A 169 0.32 -6.35 20.95
N PHE A 170 1.03 -6.67 19.88
CA PHE A 170 1.27 -8.02 19.39
C PHE A 170 2.73 -8.42 19.51
N ASN A 171 2.94 -9.68 19.92
CA ASN A 171 4.15 -10.41 19.61
C ASN A 171 3.84 -11.47 18.54
N ASN A 172 4.12 -11.12 17.28
CA ASN A 172 3.88 -12.01 16.12
C ASN A 172 4.79 -13.27 16.09
N ARG A 173 5.74 -13.40 17.03
CA ARG A 173 6.57 -14.60 17.21
C ARG A 173 5.92 -15.61 18.16
N GLU A 174 5.01 -15.14 19.02
CA GLU A 174 4.28 -15.98 19.95
C GLU A 174 3.05 -16.58 19.29
N LYS A 175 2.81 -17.87 19.55
CA LYS A 175 1.56 -18.56 19.17
C LYS A 175 0.50 -18.46 20.27
N ASN A 176 0.53 -17.38 21.06
CA ASN A 176 -0.43 -17.16 22.11
C ASN A 176 -1.75 -16.67 21.50
N SER A 177 -2.82 -17.45 21.63
CA SER A 177 -4.15 -17.09 21.12
C SER A 177 -4.81 -15.96 21.93
N SER A 178 -4.38 -15.72 23.18
CA SER A 178 -5.02 -14.71 24.04
C SER A 178 -4.90 -13.29 23.46
N GLN A 179 -3.77 -12.94 22.86
CA GLN A 179 -3.58 -11.64 22.22
C GLN A 179 -4.62 -11.41 21.09
N VAL A 180 -4.96 -12.47 20.36
CA VAL A 180 -5.96 -12.41 19.28
C VAL A 180 -7.35 -12.22 19.87
N SER A 181 -7.73 -13.01 20.87
CA SER A 181 -9.03 -12.88 21.54
C SER A 181 -9.21 -11.49 22.18
N GLU A 182 -8.18 -10.96 22.83
CA GLU A 182 -8.17 -9.60 23.40
C GLU A 182 -8.32 -8.52 22.33
N LEU A 183 -7.61 -8.64 21.21
CA LEU A 183 -7.76 -7.72 20.09
C LEU A 183 -9.18 -7.77 19.53
N LEU A 184 -9.72 -8.97 19.29
CA LEU A 184 -11.08 -9.15 18.75
C LEU A 184 -12.14 -8.58 19.69
N GLN A 185 -11.96 -8.73 21.01
CA GLN A 185 -12.84 -8.11 22.00
C GLN A 185 -12.79 -6.58 21.91
N LYS A 186 -11.58 -5.98 21.90
CA LYS A 186 -11.44 -4.51 21.76
C LYS A 186 -12.08 -3.99 20.46
N ILE A 187 -11.96 -4.73 19.36
CA ILE A 187 -12.62 -4.37 18.10
C ILE A 187 -14.14 -4.45 18.24
N GLN A 188 -14.66 -5.49 18.90
CA GLN A 188 -16.09 -5.64 19.12
C GLN A 188 -16.68 -4.51 19.98
N ASP A 189 -15.95 -4.10 21.02
CA ASP A 189 -16.33 -2.98 21.88
C ASP A 189 -16.39 -1.69 21.04
N MET A 190 -15.34 -1.41 20.27
CA MET A 190 -15.29 -0.26 19.35
C MET A 190 -16.44 -0.27 18.32
N VAL A 191 -16.75 -1.42 17.72
CA VAL A 191 -17.86 -1.54 16.76
C VAL A 191 -19.20 -1.27 17.46
N THR A 192 -19.36 -1.72 18.71
CA THR A 192 -20.56 -1.48 19.50
C THR A 192 -20.73 0.00 19.85
N GLU A 193 -19.65 0.67 20.27
CA GLU A 193 -19.61 2.12 20.50
C GLU A 193 -19.97 2.92 19.24
N ASN A 194 -19.60 2.42 18.07
CA ASN A 194 -19.97 2.99 16.76
C ASN A 194 -21.38 2.61 16.27
N GLY A 195 -22.23 2.05 17.14
CA GLY A 195 -23.62 1.71 16.81
C GLY A 195 -23.78 0.41 16.01
N GLY A 196 -22.77 -0.48 16.03
CA GLY A 196 -22.77 -1.76 15.33
C GLY A 196 -22.46 -1.66 13.83
N GLY A 197 -22.19 -0.46 13.33
CA GLY A 197 -21.89 -0.21 11.93
C GLY A 197 -20.47 -0.59 11.53
N CYS A 198 -20.22 -0.54 10.22
CA CYS A 198 -18.87 -0.54 9.66
C CYS A 198 -18.61 0.82 9.01
N TYR A 199 -17.37 1.09 8.65
CA TYR A 199 -17.01 2.30 7.96
C TYR A 199 -17.67 2.35 6.57
N THR A 200 -18.81 3.04 6.48
CA THR A 200 -19.58 3.24 5.25
C THR A 200 -19.61 4.73 4.93
N ASN A 201 -18.48 5.31 4.55
CA ASN A 201 -18.50 6.71 4.17
C ASN A 201 -18.83 6.81 2.67
N ALA A 202 -20.12 6.95 2.34
CA ALA A 202 -20.60 7.16 0.97
C ALA A 202 -19.97 8.41 0.32
N GLU A 203 -19.70 9.45 1.12
CA GLU A 203 -18.98 10.65 0.67
C GLU A 203 -17.51 10.35 0.40
N MET A 204 -16.93 9.40 1.12
CA MET A 204 -15.57 8.97 0.91
C MET A 204 -15.42 8.02 -0.28
N GLN A 205 -16.37 7.13 -0.54
CA GLN A 205 -16.39 6.35 -1.78
C GLN A 205 -16.35 7.29 -2.99
N ASN A 206 -17.14 8.37 -2.97
CA ASN A 206 -17.10 9.40 -4.01
C ASN A 206 -15.76 10.16 -4.04
N LYS A 207 -15.22 10.62 -2.91
CA LYS A 207 -13.91 11.31 -2.86
C LYS A 207 -12.74 10.43 -3.28
N ILE A 208 -12.75 9.17 -2.88
CA ILE A 208 -11.75 8.18 -3.26
C ILE A 208 -11.89 7.85 -4.74
N GLN A 209 -13.10 7.61 -5.23
CA GLN A 209 -13.34 7.39 -6.66
C GLN A 209 -12.93 8.62 -7.48
N GLU A 210 -13.20 9.84 -7.01
CA GLU A 210 -12.79 11.08 -7.68
C GLU A 210 -11.25 11.23 -7.67
N LYS A 211 -10.59 11.01 -6.52
CA LYS A 211 -9.12 11.04 -6.44
C LYS A 211 -8.50 9.94 -7.30
N ALA A 212 -9.07 8.74 -7.30
CA ALA A 212 -8.62 7.62 -8.14
C ALA A 212 -8.84 7.89 -9.63
N PHE A 213 -9.98 8.49 -10.00
CA PHE A 213 -10.25 8.91 -11.38
C PHE A 213 -9.26 9.98 -11.83
N LYS A 214 -8.99 11.01 -11.00
CA LYS A 214 -7.97 12.03 -11.28
C LYS A 214 -6.58 11.42 -11.43
N ALA A 215 -6.19 10.52 -10.52
CA ALA A 215 -4.93 9.80 -10.55
C ALA A 215 -4.77 8.95 -11.82
N MET A 216 -5.82 8.22 -12.23
CA MET A 216 -5.83 7.46 -13.49
C MET A 216 -5.67 8.38 -14.70
N MET A 217 -6.40 9.50 -14.74
CA MET A 217 -6.29 10.49 -15.82
C MET A 217 -4.89 11.10 -15.91
N GLU A 218 -4.23 11.38 -14.77
CA GLU A 218 -2.86 11.86 -14.74
C GLU A 218 -1.86 10.82 -15.23
N LYS A 219 -2.04 9.55 -14.83
CA LYS A 219 -1.21 8.43 -15.29
C LYS A 219 -1.36 8.21 -16.80
N GLU A 220 -2.57 8.32 -17.34
CA GLU A 220 -2.84 8.21 -18.76
C GLU A 220 -2.23 9.38 -19.55
N LYS A 221 -2.41 10.62 -19.08
CA LYS A 221 -1.74 11.80 -19.67
C LYS A 221 -0.22 11.65 -19.67
N ARG A 222 0.37 11.18 -18.57
CA ARG A 222 1.82 10.93 -18.46
C ARG A 222 2.27 9.87 -19.45
N SER A 223 1.50 8.79 -19.62
CA SER A 223 1.79 7.72 -20.58
C SER A 223 1.70 8.21 -22.03
N GLN A 224 0.69 9.03 -22.36
CA GLN A 224 0.56 9.67 -23.67
C GLN A 224 1.73 10.60 -23.97
N MET A 225 2.17 11.41 -22.99
CA MET A 225 3.34 12.27 -23.14
C MET A 225 4.63 11.47 -23.38
N ILE A 226 4.82 10.37 -22.65
CA ILE A 226 5.99 9.49 -22.84
C ILE A 226 5.98 8.86 -24.24
N ASN A 227 4.82 8.36 -24.69
CA ASN A 227 4.70 7.76 -26.02
C ASN A 227 4.96 8.80 -27.12
N SER A 228 4.43 10.01 -26.99
CA SER A 228 4.72 11.12 -27.93
C SER A 228 6.20 11.51 -27.95
N ALA A 229 6.86 11.54 -26.79
CA ALA A 229 8.31 11.76 -26.72
C ALA A 229 9.09 10.63 -27.39
N ALA A 230 8.69 9.37 -27.22
CA ALA A 230 9.31 8.23 -27.87
C ALA A 230 9.13 8.27 -29.41
N ASP A 231 7.93 8.65 -29.89
CA ASP A 231 7.64 8.79 -31.32
C ASP A 231 8.49 9.90 -31.96
N THR A 232 8.61 11.06 -31.30
CA THR A 232 9.48 12.15 -31.78
C THR A 232 10.95 11.74 -31.82
N LEU A 233 11.46 11.05 -30.79
CA LEU A 233 12.82 10.50 -30.79
C LEU A 233 13.04 9.50 -31.93
N SER A 234 12.07 8.63 -32.19
CA SER A 234 12.11 7.66 -33.29
C SER A 234 12.15 8.34 -34.66
N LEU A 235 11.37 9.42 -34.83
CA LEU A 235 11.38 10.23 -36.04
C LEU A 235 12.74 10.89 -36.27
N PHE A 236 13.32 11.52 -35.23
CA PHE A 236 14.65 12.11 -35.33
C PHE A 236 15.71 11.06 -35.66
N ALA A 237 15.70 9.90 -35.00
CA ALA A 237 16.62 8.80 -35.30
C ALA A 237 16.52 8.35 -36.78
N SER A 238 15.30 8.25 -37.31
CA SER A 238 15.05 7.89 -38.71
C SER A 238 15.59 8.95 -39.68
N ILE A 239 15.41 10.25 -39.37
CA ILE A 239 15.95 11.36 -40.16
C ILE A 239 17.48 11.34 -40.16
N PHE A 240 18.11 11.17 -38.99
CA PHE A 240 19.56 11.07 -38.87
C PHE A 240 20.12 9.87 -39.64
N TYR A 241 19.45 8.72 -39.56
CA TYR A 241 19.84 7.53 -40.30
C TYR A 241 19.77 7.73 -41.83
N CYS A 242 18.70 8.36 -42.31
CA CYS A 242 18.53 8.68 -43.73
C CYS A 242 19.59 9.69 -44.22
N ALA A 243 19.88 10.73 -43.41
CA ALA A 243 20.92 11.70 -43.72
C ALA A 243 22.31 11.06 -43.79
N ALA A 244 22.64 10.14 -42.87
CA ALA A 244 23.89 9.39 -42.87
C ALA A 244 24.03 8.46 -44.09
N LEU A 245 22.95 7.75 -44.47
CA LEU A 245 22.93 6.94 -45.69
C LEU A 245 23.16 7.79 -46.95
N CYS A 246 22.50 8.95 -47.02
CA CYS A 246 22.62 9.87 -48.14
C CYS A 246 24.06 10.42 -48.28
N THR A 247 24.70 10.79 -47.17
CA THR A 247 26.10 11.25 -47.20
C THR A 247 27.06 10.13 -47.60
N LEU A 248 26.89 8.90 -47.09
CA LEU A 248 27.68 7.75 -47.53
C LEU A 248 27.53 7.49 -49.03
N LEU A 249 26.31 7.47 -49.56
CA LEU A 249 26.06 7.28 -50.99
C LEU A 249 26.70 8.38 -51.84
N CYS A 250 26.55 9.66 -51.45
CA CYS A 250 27.20 10.78 -52.12
C CYS A 250 28.73 10.64 -52.11
N CYS A 251 29.33 10.29 -50.97
CA CYS A 251 30.77 10.06 -50.89
C CYS A 251 31.23 8.92 -51.82
N THR A 252 30.50 7.80 -51.89
CA THR A 252 30.85 6.70 -52.81
C THR A 252 30.74 7.10 -54.28
N MET A 253 29.72 7.87 -54.66
CA MET A 253 29.55 8.37 -56.03
C MET A 253 30.68 9.32 -56.41
N VAL A 254 31.04 10.25 -55.53
CA VAL A 254 32.20 11.14 -55.77
C VAL A 254 33.46 10.31 -55.99
N ILE A 255 33.74 9.32 -55.15
CA ILE A 255 34.92 8.45 -55.32
C ILE A 255 34.90 7.72 -56.67
N ILE A 256 33.74 7.19 -57.10
CA ILE A 256 33.62 6.49 -58.39
C ILE A 256 33.90 7.42 -59.58
N PHE A 257 33.45 8.69 -59.51
CA PHE A 257 33.60 9.64 -60.62
C PHE A 257 34.90 10.47 -60.58
N THR A 258 35.53 10.63 -59.42
CA THR A 258 36.77 11.43 -59.28
C THR A 258 38.03 10.59 -59.25
N VAL A 259 37.95 9.28 -58.99
CA VAL A 259 39.07 8.37 -59.20
C VAL A 259 39.05 7.96 -60.67
N PRO A 260 39.95 8.48 -61.53
CA PRO A 260 40.05 8.02 -62.91
C PRO A 260 40.33 6.52 -62.88
N HIS A 261 39.81 5.76 -63.85
CA HIS A 261 40.13 4.35 -64.05
C HIS A 261 41.65 4.11 -64.07
N ILE A 262 42.27 3.93 -62.91
CA ILE A 262 43.62 3.40 -62.75
C ILE A 262 43.45 1.89 -62.58
N PHE A 263 43.00 1.25 -63.65
CA PHE A 263 43.23 -0.17 -63.91
C PHE A 263 43.48 -0.31 -65.41
N ILE A 264 44.61 0.25 -65.84
CA ILE A 264 45.39 -0.36 -66.91
C ILE A 264 46.13 -1.50 -66.22
N TRP A 265 45.74 -2.74 -66.48
CA TRP A 265 46.66 -3.87 -66.40
C TRP A 265 46.63 -4.65 -67.71
N PRO A 266 47.78 -5.21 -68.12
CA PRO A 266 48.13 -5.45 -69.51
C PRO A 266 47.78 -6.88 -69.95
N ILE A 267 48.05 -7.19 -71.23
CA ILE A 267 48.40 -8.50 -71.84
C ILE A 267 47.68 -8.62 -73.21
N LEU A 268 48.34 -8.20 -74.30
CA LEU A 268 49.11 -9.03 -75.24
C LEU A 268 49.62 -8.17 -76.39
#